data_AF-A0A7K0I5Z7-F1
#
_entry.id   AF-A0A7K0I5Z7-F1
#
_cell.length_a   1.000
_cell.length_b   1.000
_cell.length_c   1.000
_cell.angle_alpha   90.00
_cell.angle_beta   90.00
_cell.angle_gamma   90.00
#
_symmetry.space_group_name_H-M   'P 1'
#
loop_
_entity.id
_entity.type
_entity.pdbx_description
1 polymer ?
#
loop_
_entity_poly.entity_id
_entity_poly.type
_entity_poly.pdbx_seq_one_letter_code
_entity_poly.pdbx_strand_id
1 'polypeptide(L)'
;SVLDITYKKPKLFEGSASASLLGANAYVGSSIGKFTQITGVRYKTGRSLLKTMDTDAEYQPDFVDLQSYMTYQLAPKWEVNFLGNLASNTFKFTPHKRETNFGTVENAQRFEVYFPNSRERDKFQTIFGALTLKHNPNEKTELGLQASAFSSKEIETYDITGEYWLGDATTENDNNQNALEIARYHEHARNRLSSTIMNVGHYGSSKIKNNTLKWGATVQMEKINDRISEWEKRDSAGYSLPQTGNGVNVISNLYSDNDLSTTRISGYLQDVFKFRTKQGMFTLIGGIRGSYWSYNKEFIFSPRVSLGFIPNFDQNLTFRAATGIYYQSPFYKELRTTVQD
;
A
#
# COMPACT_ATOMS: atom_id res chain seq x y z
N SER A 1 9.96 -2.28 7.99
CA SER A 1 10.90 -2.21 6.85
C SER A 1 10.80 -0.80 6.28
N VAL A 2 11.90 -0.04 6.14
CA VAL A 2 11.88 1.30 5.50
C VAL A 2 12.51 1.13 4.13
N LEU A 3 11.71 1.24 3.08
CA LEU A 3 12.16 1.17 1.70
C LEU A 3 12.86 2.49 1.34
N ASP A 4 14.13 2.43 0.95
CA ASP A 4 14.89 3.58 0.44
C ASP A 4 15.05 3.41 -1.07
N ILE A 5 14.49 4.34 -1.85
CA ILE A 5 14.48 4.30 -3.32
C ILE A 5 15.45 5.35 -3.84
N THR A 6 16.52 4.90 -4.49
CA THR A 6 17.46 5.78 -5.18
C THR A 6 17.15 5.81 -6.67
N TYR A 7 16.83 7.00 -7.18
CA TYR A 7 16.53 7.20 -8.60
C TYR A 7 17.80 7.37 -9.43
N LYS A 8 17.79 6.81 -10.65
CA LYS A 8 18.85 6.99 -11.63
C LYS A 8 18.89 8.46 -12.10
N LYS A 9 20.09 8.99 -12.31
CA LYS A 9 20.33 10.26 -13.01
C LYS A 9 20.98 9.93 -14.37
N PRO A 10 20.27 10.13 -15.50
CA PRO A 10 20.81 9.78 -16.82
C PRO A 10 21.96 10.73 -17.17
N LYS A 11 22.99 10.22 -17.86
CA LYS A 11 24.13 11.02 -18.33
C LYS A 11 23.94 11.53 -19.75
N LEU A 12 23.22 10.76 -20.56
CA LEU A 12 22.90 11.01 -21.97
C LEU A 12 21.43 10.70 -22.20
N PHE A 13 20.94 10.98 -23.41
CA PHE A 13 19.62 10.53 -23.83
C PHE A 13 19.58 9.00 -23.91
N GLU A 14 18.61 8.38 -23.24
CA GLU A 14 18.40 6.94 -23.19
C GLU A 14 16.91 6.63 -23.15
N GLY A 15 16.53 5.42 -23.56
CA GLY A 15 15.16 4.95 -23.44
C GLY A 15 15.07 3.45 -23.59
N SER A 16 13.99 2.89 -23.07
CA SER A 16 13.67 1.47 -23.22
C SER A 16 12.16 1.30 -23.31
N ALA A 17 11.75 0.27 -24.04
CA ALA A 17 10.36 -0.17 -24.10
C ALA A 17 10.32 -1.68 -24.04
N SER A 18 9.34 -2.23 -23.32
CA SER A 18 9.07 -3.65 -23.30
C SER A 18 7.56 -3.91 -23.37
N ALA A 19 7.18 -5.01 -24.01
CA ALA A 19 5.81 -5.45 -24.14
C ALA A 19 5.73 -6.96 -23.92
N SER A 20 4.64 -7.40 -23.29
CA SER A 20 4.37 -8.80 -22.96
C SER A 20 2.86 -9.02 -22.91
N LEU A 21 2.42 -10.28 -22.79
CA LEU A 21 1.01 -10.62 -22.56
C LEU A 21 0.45 -10.01 -21.26
N LEU A 22 1.31 -9.66 -20.31
CA LEU A 22 0.92 -9.10 -19.01
C LEU A 22 0.98 -7.57 -18.99
N GLY A 23 1.29 -6.91 -20.12
CA GLY A 23 1.33 -5.46 -20.24
C GLY A 23 2.60 -4.94 -20.90
N ALA A 24 2.77 -3.62 -20.86
CA ALA A 24 3.85 -2.91 -21.52
C ALA A 24 4.39 -1.78 -20.63
N ASN A 25 5.67 -1.47 -20.78
CA ASN A 25 6.28 -0.31 -20.15
C ASN A 25 7.20 0.39 -21.13
N ALA A 26 7.40 1.68 -20.90
CA ALA A 26 8.40 2.46 -21.60
C ALA A 26 8.95 3.52 -20.66
N TYR A 27 10.22 3.86 -20.83
CA TYR A 27 10.80 5.01 -20.15
C TYR A 27 11.75 5.77 -21.08
N VAL A 28 11.88 7.06 -20.81
CA VAL A 28 12.83 7.96 -21.46
C VAL A 28 13.60 8.70 -20.38
N GLY A 29 14.92 8.77 -20.54
CA GLY A 29 15.83 9.54 -19.72
C GLY A 29 16.58 10.55 -20.58
N SER A 30 16.73 11.78 -20.09
CA SER A 30 17.53 12.80 -20.78
C SER A 30 18.33 13.65 -19.80
N SER A 31 19.45 14.15 -20.30
CA SER A 31 20.34 15.06 -19.59
C SER A 31 20.68 16.22 -20.52
N ILE A 32 20.31 17.43 -20.14
CA ILE A 32 20.56 18.66 -20.90
C ILE A 32 21.17 19.68 -19.94
N GLY A 33 22.49 19.85 -20.02
CA GLY A 33 23.25 20.77 -19.17
C GLY A 33 23.08 20.49 -17.68
N LYS A 34 22.33 21.35 -16.99
CA LYS A 34 22.07 21.28 -15.54
C LYS A 34 20.77 20.55 -15.17
N PHE A 35 20.01 20.12 -16.16
CA PHE A 35 18.72 19.45 -15.98
C PHE A 35 18.84 17.97 -16.37
N THR A 36 18.34 17.07 -15.53
CA THR A 36 18.15 15.66 -15.90
C THR A 36 16.75 15.22 -15.56
N GLN A 37 16.18 14.34 -16.38
CA GLN A 37 14.85 13.78 -16.14
C GLN A 37 14.77 12.33 -16.55
N ILE A 38 13.95 11.56 -15.84
CA ILE A 38 13.53 10.22 -16.22
C ILE A 38 12.02 10.18 -16.08
N THR A 39 11.34 9.85 -17.17
CA THR A 39 9.88 9.68 -17.18
C THR A 39 9.54 8.31 -17.73
N GLY A 40 8.71 7.58 -17.01
CA GLY A 40 8.26 6.24 -17.37
C GLY A 40 6.75 6.11 -17.31
N VAL A 41 6.22 5.25 -18.17
CA VAL A 41 4.84 4.80 -18.15
C VAL A 41 4.80 3.29 -18.13
N ARG A 42 3.87 2.74 -17.37
CA ARG A 42 3.66 1.30 -17.28
C ARG A 42 2.18 0.99 -17.32
N TYR A 43 1.82 0.05 -18.17
CA TYR A 43 0.52 -0.63 -18.18
C TYR A 43 0.74 -2.10 -17.80
N LYS A 44 -0.07 -2.61 -16.89
CA LYS A 44 -0.07 -4.01 -16.49
C LYS A 44 -1.48 -4.54 -16.46
N THR A 45 -1.67 -5.77 -16.94
CA THR A 45 -2.94 -6.48 -16.89
C THR A 45 -2.72 -7.90 -16.39
N GLY A 46 -3.59 -8.35 -15.48
CA GLY A 46 -3.53 -9.67 -14.83
C GLY A 46 -4.50 -10.70 -15.41
N ARG A 47 -5.25 -10.37 -16.47
CA ARG A 47 -6.37 -11.16 -17.00
C ARG A 47 -6.03 -12.63 -17.27
N SER A 48 -4.81 -12.92 -17.71
CA SER A 48 -4.36 -14.28 -18.06
C SER A 48 -4.16 -15.18 -16.83
N LEU A 49 -3.85 -14.60 -15.66
CA LEU A 49 -3.48 -15.34 -14.45
C LEU A 49 -4.71 -15.79 -13.63
N LEU A 50 -5.84 -15.11 -13.76
CA LEU A 50 -7.02 -15.32 -12.91
C LEU A 50 -8.06 -16.27 -13.52
N LYS A 51 -7.83 -16.79 -14.73
CA LYS A 51 -8.72 -17.75 -15.41
C LYS A 51 -8.67 -19.17 -14.87
N THR A 52 -7.78 -19.46 -13.90
CA THR A 52 -7.58 -20.81 -13.34
C THR A 52 -8.20 -20.99 -11.95
N MET A 53 -9.05 -20.06 -11.51
CA MET A 53 -9.74 -20.14 -10.22
C MET A 53 -11.05 -20.95 -10.37
N ASP A 54 -11.53 -21.55 -9.27
CA ASP A 54 -12.78 -22.34 -9.22
C ASP A 54 -14.05 -21.53 -9.56
N THR A 55 -13.95 -20.20 -9.57
CA THR A 55 -15.03 -19.31 -9.98
C THR A 55 -14.86 -18.97 -11.46
N ASP A 56 -15.82 -19.42 -12.27
CA ASP A 56 -15.96 -18.98 -13.65
C ASP A 56 -16.45 -17.53 -13.65
N ALA A 57 -15.53 -16.63 -13.93
CA ALA A 57 -15.73 -15.19 -13.89
C ALA A 57 -14.84 -14.46 -14.87
N GLU A 58 -15.33 -13.30 -15.31
CA GLU A 58 -14.52 -12.34 -16.04
C GLU A 58 -13.77 -11.43 -15.08
N TYR A 59 -12.44 -11.63 -14.98
CA TYR A 59 -11.54 -10.74 -14.25
C TYR A 59 -10.87 -9.75 -15.19
N GLN A 60 -10.96 -8.45 -14.89
CA GLN A 60 -10.27 -7.38 -15.64
C GLN A 60 -9.50 -6.45 -14.69
N PRO A 61 -8.37 -6.90 -14.12
CA PRO A 61 -7.45 -6.02 -13.40
C PRO A 61 -6.58 -5.25 -14.39
N ASP A 62 -6.76 -3.94 -14.46
CA ASP A 62 -6.01 -3.04 -15.33
C ASP A 62 -5.32 -1.95 -14.50
N PHE A 63 -3.99 -1.91 -14.57
CA PHE A 63 -3.16 -0.98 -13.83
C PHE A 63 -2.35 -0.11 -14.79
N VAL A 64 -2.39 1.20 -14.59
CA VAL A 64 -1.56 2.18 -15.30
C VAL A 64 -0.85 3.05 -14.28
N ASP A 65 0.44 3.27 -14.47
CA ASP A 65 1.18 4.32 -13.78
C ASP A 65 2.02 5.16 -14.73
N LEU A 66 2.22 6.40 -14.32
CA LEU A 66 3.16 7.36 -14.87
C LEU A 66 4.02 7.86 -13.73
N GLN A 67 5.34 7.84 -13.89
CA GLN A 67 6.28 8.35 -12.91
C GLN A 67 7.30 9.24 -13.62
N SER A 68 7.60 10.39 -13.02
CA SER A 68 8.63 11.29 -13.51
C SER A 68 9.52 11.74 -12.37
N TYR A 69 10.83 11.64 -12.57
CA TYR A 69 11.84 12.13 -11.67
C TYR A 69 12.71 13.14 -12.41
N MET A 70 12.73 14.38 -11.92
CA MET A 70 13.45 15.50 -12.53
C MET A 70 14.42 16.08 -11.52
N THR A 71 15.59 16.49 -11.99
CA THR A 71 16.61 17.12 -11.16
C THR A 71 17.16 18.34 -11.89
N TYR A 72 17.37 19.42 -11.16
CA TYR A 72 17.87 20.68 -11.70
C TYR A 72 18.92 21.29 -10.78
N GLN A 73 20.12 21.48 -11.29
CA GLN A 73 21.21 22.15 -10.59
C GLN A 73 21.05 23.68 -10.70
N LEU A 74 20.44 24.33 -9.70
CA LEU A 74 20.29 25.79 -9.67
C LEU A 74 21.65 26.51 -9.63
N ALA A 75 22.53 26.03 -8.76
CA ALA A 75 23.88 26.56 -8.55
C ALA A 75 24.81 25.41 -8.08
N PRO A 76 26.14 25.53 -8.09
CA PRO A 76 27.05 24.42 -7.74
C PRO A 76 26.76 23.72 -6.40
N LYS A 77 26.13 24.43 -5.46
CA LYS A 77 25.76 23.93 -4.12
C LYS A 77 24.25 23.73 -3.91
N TRP A 78 23.42 23.95 -4.93
CA TRP A 78 21.96 23.89 -4.83
C TRP A 78 21.37 23.01 -5.94
N GLU A 79 20.62 21.99 -5.56
CA GLU A 79 19.94 21.06 -6.45
C GLU A 79 18.46 20.97 -6.06
N VAL A 80 17.57 21.05 -7.04
CA VAL A 80 16.14 20.79 -6.87
C VAL A 80 15.81 19.45 -7.50
N ASN A 81 15.12 18.60 -6.76
CA ASN A 81 14.63 17.32 -7.24
C ASN A 81 13.10 17.31 -7.14
N PHE A 82 12.45 16.88 -8.22
CA PHE A 82 11.01 16.68 -8.27
C PHE A 82 10.72 15.22 -8.59
N LEU A 83 9.81 14.61 -7.85
CA LEU A 83 9.30 13.27 -8.10
C LEU A 83 7.77 13.34 -8.18
N GLY A 84 7.22 13.01 -9.34
CA GLY A 84 5.78 12.88 -9.56
C GLY A 84 5.41 11.44 -9.87
N ASN A 85 4.28 10.98 -9.33
CA ASN A 85 3.69 9.71 -9.71
C ASN A 85 2.17 9.81 -9.76
N LEU A 86 1.59 9.23 -10.79
CA LEU A 86 0.16 9.08 -10.99
C LEU A 86 -0.08 7.60 -11.27
N ALA A 87 -0.95 6.96 -10.51
CA ALA A 87 -1.33 5.58 -10.78
C ALA A 87 -2.84 5.40 -10.66
N SER A 88 -3.37 4.49 -11.46
CA SER A 88 -4.77 4.09 -11.46
C SER A 88 -4.83 2.59 -11.62
N ASN A 89 -5.47 1.93 -10.66
CA ASN A 89 -5.83 0.52 -10.74
C ASN A 89 -7.35 0.44 -10.86
N THR A 90 -7.84 -0.26 -11.87
CA THR A 90 -9.26 -0.57 -12.01
C THR A 90 -9.40 -2.07 -11.97
N PHE A 91 -10.27 -2.55 -11.09
CA PHE A 91 -10.64 -3.95 -11.01
C PHE A 91 -12.10 -4.08 -11.41
N LYS A 92 -12.39 -4.96 -12.35
CA LYS A 92 -13.77 -5.35 -12.67
C LYS A 92 -13.86 -6.85 -12.55
N PHE A 93 -14.94 -7.28 -11.91
CA PHE A 93 -15.23 -8.68 -11.68
C PHE A 93 -16.70 -8.92 -12.00
N THR A 94 -16.95 -9.89 -12.88
CA THR A 94 -18.29 -10.34 -13.25
C THR A 94 -18.33 -11.86 -13.07
N PRO A 95 -18.79 -12.36 -11.91
CA PRO A 95 -18.92 -13.78 -11.69
C PRO A 95 -20.11 -14.35 -12.46
N HIS A 96 -19.98 -15.59 -12.94
CA HIS A 96 -21.06 -16.31 -13.60
C HIS A 96 -21.48 -17.53 -12.77
N LYS A 97 -20.51 -18.39 -12.44
CA LYS A 97 -20.73 -19.62 -11.68
C LYS A 97 -19.52 -19.92 -10.81
N ARG A 98 -19.73 -20.48 -9.63
CA ARG A 98 -18.69 -21.10 -8.81
C ARG A 98 -19.10 -22.52 -8.48
N GLU A 99 -18.20 -23.45 -8.69
CA GLU A 99 -18.37 -24.83 -8.27
C GLU A 99 -17.26 -25.19 -7.29
N THR A 100 -17.63 -25.72 -6.13
CA THR A 100 -16.67 -26.12 -5.12
C THR A 100 -17.04 -27.50 -4.62
N ASN A 101 -16.13 -28.44 -4.81
CA ASN A 101 -16.27 -29.81 -4.32
C ASN A 101 -15.45 -29.94 -3.02
N PHE A 102 -16.08 -30.42 -1.96
CA PHE A 102 -15.48 -30.53 -0.63
C PHE A 102 -16.08 -31.72 0.12
N GLY A 103 -15.44 -32.14 1.22
CA GLY A 103 -15.87 -33.30 1.99
C GLY A 103 -14.84 -34.43 1.97
N THR A 104 -15.29 -35.63 2.32
CA THR A 104 -14.44 -36.83 2.42
C THR A 104 -14.72 -37.78 1.27
N VAL A 105 -13.88 -38.81 1.07
CA VAL A 105 -14.08 -39.83 0.03
C VAL A 105 -15.45 -40.52 0.15
N GLU A 106 -15.97 -40.66 1.37
CA GLU A 106 -17.26 -41.30 1.66
C GLU A 106 -18.44 -40.32 1.64
N ASN A 107 -18.18 -39.02 1.72
CA ASN A 107 -19.21 -37.97 1.73
C ASN A 107 -18.65 -36.73 1.05
N ALA A 108 -18.64 -36.79 -0.29
CA ALA A 108 -18.23 -35.69 -1.14
C ALA A 108 -19.47 -34.82 -1.43
N GLN A 109 -19.37 -33.54 -1.11
CA GLN A 109 -20.42 -32.55 -1.33
C GLN A 109 -20.01 -31.60 -2.44
N ARG A 110 -21.00 -31.20 -3.24
CA ARG A 110 -20.85 -30.20 -4.30
C ARG A 110 -21.67 -28.98 -3.94
N PHE A 111 -20.98 -27.84 -3.87
CA PHE A 111 -21.59 -26.53 -3.68
C PHE A 111 -21.51 -25.75 -4.98
N GLU A 112 -22.68 -25.44 -5.52
CA GLU A 112 -22.81 -24.74 -6.79
C GLU A 112 -23.48 -23.40 -6.55
N VAL A 113 -22.86 -22.32 -7.02
CA VAL A 113 -23.38 -20.96 -6.89
C VAL A 113 -23.48 -20.33 -8.26
N TYR A 114 -24.66 -19.83 -8.61
CA TYR A 114 -24.87 -19.00 -9.78
C TYR A 114 -24.97 -17.54 -9.38
N PHE A 115 -24.42 -16.66 -10.22
CA PHE A 115 -24.28 -15.24 -9.91
C PHE A 115 -25.10 -14.34 -10.85
N PRO A 116 -26.43 -14.35 -10.78
CA PRO A 116 -27.27 -13.55 -11.67
C PRO A 116 -27.03 -12.05 -11.44
N ASN A 117 -26.78 -11.32 -12.52
CA ASN A 117 -26.60 -9.85 -12.52
C ASN A 117 -25.52 -9.33 -11.54
N SER A 118 -24.56 -10.17 -11.15
CA SER A 118 -23.51 -9.81 -10.19
C SER A 118 -22.37 -9.06 -10.84
N ARG A 119 -21.96 -7.94 -10.24
CA ARG A 119 -20.87 -7.09 -10.75
C ARG A 119 -20.13 -6.40 -9.61
N GLU A 120 -18.82 -6.33 -9.74
CA GLU A 120 -17.93 -5.57 -8.88
C GLU A 120 -17.05 -4.65 -9.73
N ARG A 121 -16.86 -3.43 -9.26
CA ARG A 121 -16.11 -2.38 -9.93
C ARG A 121 -15.38 -1.54 -8.90
N ASP A 122 -14.08 -1.77 -8.81
CA ASP A 122 -13.24 -1.04 -7.90
C ASP A 122 -12.26 -0.17 -8.65
N LYS A 123 -11.92 0.95 -8.02
CA LYS A 123 -11.00 1.92 -8.56
C LYS A 123 -10.14 2.49 -7.45
N PHE A 124 -8.83 2.30 -7.60
CA PHE A 124 -7.81 2.85 -6.73
C PHE A 124 -6.98 3.85 -7.52
N GLN A 125 -6.98 5.12 -7.11
CA GLN A 125 -6.23 6.18 -7.76
C GLN A 125 -5.27 6.81 -6.78
N THR A 126 -4.00 6.90 -7.15
CA THR A 126 -2.99 7.54 -6.32
C THR A 126 -2.28 8.64 -7.10
N ILE A 127 -2.10 9.78 -6.43
CA ILE A 127 -1.37 10.93 -6.93
C ILE A 127 -0.31 11.28 -5.90
N PHE A 128 0.94 11.35 -6.33
CA PHE A 128 2.06 11.69 -5.48
C PHE A 128 2.93 12.76 -6.14
N GLY A 129 3.36 13.72 -5.35
CA GLY A 129 4.34 14.73 -5.74
C GLY A 129 5.29 15.00 -4.59
N ALA A 130 6.58 15.08 -4.87
CA ALA A 130 7.58 15.51 -3.90
C ALA A 130 8.57 16.46 -4.55
N LEU A 131 8.84 17.57 -3.87
CA LEU A 131 9.87 18.54 -4.22
C LEU A 131 10.91 18.54 -3.11
N THR A 132 12.18 18.42 -3.47
CA THR A 132 13.31 18.44 -2.54
C THR A 132 14.33 19.47 -2.99
N LEU A 133 14.60 20.44 -2.14
CA LEU A 133 15.69 21.40 -2.31
C LEU A 133 16.88 20.91 -1.48
N LYS A 134 17.94 20.50 -2.15
CA LYS A 134 19.21 20.11 -1.54
C LYS A 134 20.19 21.26 -1.57
N HIS A 135 20.87 21.47 -0.45
CA HIS A 135 21.93 22.44 -0.30
C HIS A 135 23.17 21.78 0.32
N ASN A 136 24.31 21.95 -0.32
CA ASN A 136 25.61 21.47 0.16
C ASN A 136 26.50 22.67 0.50
N PRO A 137 26.42 23.25 1.72
CA PRO A 137 27.26 24.38 2.11
C PRO A 137 28.76 24.11 1.93
N ASN A 138 29.18 22.88 2.24
CA ASN A 138 30.53 22.36 2.10
C ASN A 138 30.50 20.85 1.79
N GLU A 139 31.65 20.23 1.52
CA GLU A 139 31.75 18.80 1.16
C GLU A 139 31.38 17.83 2.30
N LYS A 140 31.28 18.34 3.54
CA LYS A 140 31.02 17.54 4.74
C LYS A 140 29.57 17.65 5.22
N THR A 141 28.81 18.62 4.74
CA THR A 141 27.46 18.94 5.20
C THR A 141 26.48 19.00 4.03
N GLU A 142 25.42 18.21 4.15
CA GLU A 142 24.26 18.22 3.27
C GLU A 142 23.03 18.63 4.09
N LEU A 143 22.23 19.54 3.54
CA LEU A 143 20.95 19.97 4.07
C LEU A 143 19.88 19.79 3.00
N GLY A 144 18.69 19.35 3.39
CA GLY A 144 17.58 19.15 2.47
C GLY A 144 16.27 19.62 3.07
N LEU A 145 15.53 20.39 2.29
CA LEU A 145 14.13 20.71 2.55
C LEU A 145 13.27 19.91 1.58
N GLN A 146 12.29 19.19 2.10
CA GLN A 146 11.38 18.36 1.31
C GLN A 146 9.94 18.77 1.60
N ALA A 147 9.16 18.93 0.53
CA ALA A 147 7.71 19.02 0.60
C ALA A 147 7.13 17.91 -0.27
N SER A 148 6.15 17.16 0.25
CA SER A 148 5.46 16.15 -0.54
C SER A 148 3.97 16.12 -0.24
N ALA A 149 3.20 15.64 -1.22
CA ALA A 149 1.78 15.41 -1.10
C ALA A 149 1.45 14.07 -1.74
N PHE A 150 0.61 13.30 -1.06
CA PHE A 150 0.07 12.03 -1.50
C PHE A 150 -1.44 12.08 -1.36
N SER A 151 -2.17 11.74 -2.41
CA SER A 151 -3.61 11.59 -2.39
C SER A 151 -3.97 10.20 -2.91
N SER A 152 -4.79 9.48 -2.15
CA SER A 152 -5.38 8.20 -2.54
C SER A 152 -6.89 8.32 -2.55
N LYS A 153 -7.52 7.81 -3.60
CA LYS A 153 -8.97 7.63 -3.69
C LYS A 153 -9.25 6.16 -4.00
N GLU A 154 -9.96 5.52 -3.10
CA GLU A 154 -10.39 4.14 -3.19
C GLU A 154 -11.91 4.16 -3.30
N ILE A 155 -12.43 3.56 -4.37
CA ILE A 155 -13.87 3.37 -4.59
C ILE A 155 -14.04 1.88 -4.78
N GLU A 156 -14.87 1.28 -3.95
CA GLU A 156 -15.25 -0.13 -4.02
C GLU A 156 -16.77 -0.18 -4.15
N THR A 157 -17.23 -0.91 -5.16
CA THR A 157 -18.65 -0.90 -5.54
C THR A 157 -19.01 -2.23 -6.13
N TYR A 158 -19.83 -2.99 -5.40
CA TYR A 158 -20.35 -4.26 -5.87
C TYR A 158 -21.81 -4.48 -5.50
N ASP A 159 -22.48 -5.24 -6.35
CA ASP A 159 -23.73 -5.93 -6.07
C ASP A 159 -23.51 -7.38 -6.50
N ILE A 160 -23.38 -8.28 -5.54
CA ILE A 160 -23.16 -9.71 -5.79
C ILE A 160 -24.37 -10.46 -5.27
N THR A 161 -25.15 -11.00 -6.20
CA THR A 161 -26.23 -11.92 -5.90
C THR A 161 -25.74 -13.33 -6.16
N GLY A 162 -25.73 -14.18 -5.14
CA GLY A 162 -25.45 -15.60 -5.29
C GLY A 162 -26.71 -16.40 -4.99
N GLU A 163 -27.08 -17.27 -5.92
CA GLU A 163 -28.06 -18.34 -5.70
C GLU A 163 -27.28 -19.63 -5.56
N TYR A 164 -27.48 -20.39 -4.49
CA TYR A 164 -26.68 -21.58 -4.22
C TYR A 164 -27.52 -22.83 -3.99
N TRP A 165 -26.93 -23.95 -4.42
CA TRP A 165 -27.45 -25.29 -4.29
C TRP A 165 -26.39 -26.17 -3.65
N LEU A 166 -26.78 -26.89 -2.60
CA LEU A 166 -25.96 -27.94 -2.01
C LEU A 166 -26.47 -29.30 -2.47
N GLY A 167 -25.58 -30.12 -3.02
CA GLY A 167 -25.89 -31.47 -3.48
C GLY A 167 -24.79 -32.48 -3.14
N ASP A 168 -25.09 -33.75 -3.34
CA ASP A 168 -24.12 -34.85 -3.23
C ASP A 168 -23.27 -34.91 -4.50
N ALA A 169 -21.93 -34.91 -4.36
CA ALA A 169 -21.00 -34.94 -5.48
C ALA A 169 -20.86 -36.35 -6.10
N THR A 170 -21.41 -37.40 -5.47
CA THR A 170 -21.27 -38.80 -5.90
C THR A 170 -22.36 -39.26 -6.88
N THR A 171 -23.44 -38.49 -7.06
CA THR A 171 -24.55 -38.78 -7.97
C THR A 171 -24.39 -38.09 -9.33
N GLU A 172 -23.59 -38.65 -10.23
CA GLU A 172 -23.34 -38.08 -11.57
C GLU A 172 -24.45 -38.33 -12.61
N ASN A 173 -25.52 -39.10 -12.32
CA ASN A 173 -26.34 -39.70 -13.38
C ASN A 173 -27.86 -39.76 -13.18
N ASP A 174 -28.46 -38.93 -12.32
CA ASP A 174 -29.92 -38.84 -12.24
C ASP A 174 -30.41 -37.43 -12.56
N ASN A 175 -31.31 -37.31 -13.53
CA ASN A 175 -31.89 -36.04 -14.01
C ASN A 175 -32.77 -35.32 -12.96
N ASN A 176 -32.83 -35.85 -11.75
CA ASN A 176 -33.43 -35.24 -10.57
C ASN A 176 -32.34 -34.98 -9.53
N GLN A 177 -31.58 -33.90 -9.72
CA GLN A 177 -30.76 -33.33 -8.65
C GLN A 177 -31.70 -32.79 -7.57
N ASN A 178 -31.99 -33.59 -6.55
CA ASN A 178 -32.64 -33.11 -5.34
C ASN A 178 -31.65 -32.21 -4.62
N ALA A 179 -31.66 -30.91 -4.93
CA ALA A 179 -30.92 -29.92 -4.16
C ALA A 179 -31.36 -30.03 -2.70
N LEU A 180 -30.41 -30.34 -1.81
CA LEU A 180 -30.67 -30.51 -0.39
C LEU A 180 -31.16 -29.19 0.23
N GLU A 181 -30.58 -28.09 -0.21
CA GLU A 181 -30.93 -26.74 0.22
C GLU A 181 -30.77 -25.74 -0.93
N ILE A 182 -31.72 -24.80 -1.05
CA ILE A 182 -31.69 -23.67 -1.98
C ILE A 182 -31.77 -22.40 -1.15
N ALA A 183 -30.81 -21.51 -1.34
CA ALA A 183 -30.85 -20.19 -0.74
C ALA A 183 -30.16 -19.16 -1.62
N ARG A 184 -30.44 -17.91 -1.31
CA ARG A 184 -29.96 -16.76 -2.06
C ARG A 184 -29.34 -15.77 -1.10
N TYR A 185 -28.29 -15.11 -1.51
CA TYR A 185 -27.75 -13.97 -0.80
C TYR A 185 -27.53 -12.82 -1.78
N HIS A 186 -27.54 -11.61 -1.24
CA HIS A 186 -27.24 -10.40 -1.96
C HIS A 186 -26.35 -9.53 -1.08
N GLU A 187 -25.14 -9.29 -1.55
CA GLU A 187 -24.16 -8.44 -0.93
C GLU A 187 -24.08 -7.13 -1.72
N HIS A 188 -24.24 -6.02 -1.02
CA HIS A 188 -24.13 -4.68 -1.58
C HIS A 188 -23.06 -3.91 -0.82
N ALA A 189 -22.19 -3.22 -1.57
CA ALA A 189 -21.26 -2.26 -0.98
C ALA A 189 -21.08 -1.02 -1.86
N ARG A 190 -20.99 0.13 -1.21
CA ARG A 190 -20.64 1.43 -1.81
C ARG A 190 -19.68 2.17 -0.89
N ASN A 191 -18.40 1.83 -1.03
CA ASN A 191 -17.35 2.32 -0.17
C ASN A 191 -16.51 3.36 -0.89
N ARG A 192 -16.23 4.47 -0.20
CA ARG A 192 -15.38 5.55 -0.68
C ARG A 192 -14.44 5.97 0.42
N LEU A 193 -13.15 5.74 0.21
CA LEU A 193 -12.09 6.23 1.08
C LEU A 193 -11.23 7.22 0.30
N SER A 194 -11.14 8.44 0.80
CA SER A 194 -10.24 9.47 0.29
C SER A 194 -9.24 9.84 1.37
N SER A 195 -7.95 9.76 1.08
CA SER A 195 -6.87 10.12 2.00
C SER A 195 -5.92 11.09 1.32
N THR A 196 -5.68 12.24 1.94
CA THR A 196 -4.69 13.22 1.51
C THR A 196 -3.69 13.44 2.63
N ILE A 197 -2.41 13.22 2.32
CA ILE A 197 -1.30 13.31 3.26
C ILE A 197 -0.30 14.30 2.68
N MET A 198 0.03 15.33 3.44
CA MET A 198 1.04 16.32 3.08
C MET A 198 2.18 16.27 4.09
N ASN A 199 3.41 16.33 3.62
CA ASN A 199 4.60 16.37 4.46
C ASN A 199 5.44 17.59 4.12
N VAL A 200 5.97 18.23 5.15
CA VAL A 200 7.05 19.21 5.05
C VAL A 200 8.13 18.80 6.03
N GLY A 201 9.34 18.61 5.53
CA GLY A 201 10.44 18.09 6.32
C GLY A 201 11.76 18.77 6.01
N HIS A 202 12.61 18.79 7.03
CA HIS A 202 14.02 19.16 6.94
C HIS A 202 14.86 17.94 7.30
N TYR A 203 15.93 17.70 6.58
CA TYR A 203 16.96 16.75 6.98
C TYR A 203 18.35 17.35 6.80
N GLY A 204 19.29 16.85 7.58
CA GLY A 204 20.69 17.23 7.48
C GLY A 204 21.61 16.07 7.82
N SER A 205 22.79 16.10 7.22
CA SER A 205 23.89 15.19 7.51
C SER A 205 25.19 15.97 7.53
N SER A 206 25.99 15.83 8.57
CA SER A 206 27.30 16.48 8.67
C SER A 206 28.37 15.51 9.19
N LYS A 207 29.52 15.48 8.49
CA LYS A 207 30.70 14.71 8.88
C LYS A 207 31.62 15.58 9.74
N ILE A 208 31.76 15.22 11.02
CA ILE A 208 32.58 15.91 12.01
C ILE A 208 33.63 14.93 12.52
N LYS A 209 34.89 15.06 12.04
CA LYS A 209 35.99 14.12 12.35
C LYS A 209 35.57 12.67 12.04
N ASN A 210 35.36 11.86 13.08
CA ASN A 210 35.00 10.45 13.01
C ASN A 210 33.49 10.20 13.16
N ASN A 211 32.72 11.27 13.39
CA ASN A 211 31.27 11.25 13.57
C ASN A 211 30.57 11.65 12.26
N THR A 212 29.45 11.02 11.98
CA THR A 212 28.49 11.48 10.95
C THR A 212 27.16 11.70 11.63
N LEU A 213 26.89 12.97 11.96
CA LEU A 213 25.64 13.38 12.57
C LEU A 213 24.56 13.50 11.51
N LYS A 214 23.42 12.87 11.72
CA LYS A 214 22.23 12.96 10.89
C LYS A 214 21.05 13.41 11.74
N TRP A 215 20.25 14.32 11.22
CA TRP A 215 19.06 14.81 11.91
C TRP A 215 17.95 15.11 10.91
N GLY A 216 16.74 15.17 11.42
CA GLY A 216 15.62 15.65 10.64
C GLY A 216 14.40 15.93 11.49
N ALA A 217 13.51 16.74 10.93
CA ALA A 217 12.20 17.05 11.48
C ALA A 217 11.18 17.01 10.35
N THR A 218 9.96 16.55 10.61
CA THR A 218 8.91 16.44 9.61
C THR A 218 7.56 16.72 10.26
N VAL A 219 6.79 17.58 9.62
CA VAL A 219 5.38 17.83 9.92
C VAL A 219 4.56 17.15 8.83
N GLN A 220 3.66 16.27 9.24
CA GLN A 220 2.75 15.53 8.39
C GLN A 220 1.33 15.98 8.73
N MET A 221 0.54 16.33 7.72
CA MET A 221 -0.87 16.69 7.82
C MET A 221 -1.67 15.63 7.06
N GLU A 222 -2.67 15.05 7.70
CA GLU A 222 -3.48 13.95 7.18
C GLU A 222 -4.94 14.38 7.19
N LYS A 223 -5.62 14.30 6.05
CA LYS A 223 -7.06 14.45 5.93
C LYS A 223 -7.64 13.21 5.29
N ILE A 224 -8.55 12.55 5.98
CA ILE A 224 -9.14 11.28 5.58
C ILE A 224 -10.66 11.40 5.67
N ASN A 225 -11.33 10.99 4.61
CA ASN A 225 -12.78 10.98 4.49
C ASN A 225 -13.20 9.55 4.12
N ASP A 226 -14.02 8.93 4.95
CA ASP A 226 -14.49 7.56 4.77
C ASP A 226 -16.02 7.54 4.75
N ARG A 227 -16.56 6.95 3.70
CA ARG A 227 -18.00 6.77 3.51
C ARG A 227 -18.24 5.31 3.14
N ILE A 228 -18.95 4.59 4.00
CA ILE A 228 -19.26 3.16 3.82
C ILE A 228 -20.77 3.02 3.82
N SER A 229 -21.27 2.19 2.92
CA SER A 229 -22.68 1.81 2.85
C SER A 229 -22.72 0.38 2.34
N GLU A 230 -22.84 -0.56 3.26
CA GLU A 230 -22.87 -1.98 2.98
C GLU A 230 -24.10 -2.60 3.61
N TRP A 231 -24.68 -3.57 2.94
CA TRP A 231 -25.70 -4.42 3.53
C TRP A 231 -25.70 -5.78 2.86
N GLU A 232 -26.02 -6.79 3.66
CA GLU A 232 -26.18 -8.15 3.18
C GLU A 232 -27.61 -8.60 3.44
N LYS A 233 -28.25 -9.12 2.42
CA LYS A 233 -29.54 -9.81 2.53
C LYS A 233 -29.30 -11.29 2.30
N ARG A 234 -29.89 -12.14 3.14
CA ARG A 234 -29.91 -13.59 2.93
C ARG A 234 -31.35 -14.08 2.90
N ASP A 235 -31.68 -14.90 1.92
CA ASP A 235 -32.98 -15.52 1.76
C ASP A 235 -32.82 -17.04 1.80
N SER A 236 -33.66 -17.72 2.59
CA SER A 236 -33.75 -19.18 2.63
C SER A 236 -35.21 -19.59 2.52
N ALA A 237 -35.51 -20.57 1.65
CA ALA A 237 -36.86 -21.09 1.42
C ALA A 237 -37.96 -20.02 1.18
N GLY A 238 -37.62 -18.92 0.51
CA GLY A 238 -38.57 -17.85 0.15
C GLY A 238 -38.74 -16.74 1.20
N TYR A 239 -38.01 -16.80 2.32
CA TYR A 239 -38.06 -15.80 3.38
C TYR A 239 -36.72 -15.10 3.55
N SER A 240 -36.75 -13.78 3.79
CA SER A 240 -35.55 -13.00 4.13
C SER A 240 -35.16 -13.16 5.59
N LEU A 241 -33.89 -13.43 5.87
CA LEU A 241 -33.37 -13.67 7.21
C LEU A 241 -32.67 -12.41 7.74
N PRO A 242 -32.91 -12.01 9.01
CA PRO A 242 -33.83 -12.64 9.96
C PRO A 242 -35.32 -12.32 9.69
N GLN A 243 -36.21 -13.30 9.84
CA GLN A 243 -37.66 -13.08 9.81
C GLN A 243 -38.15 -12.60 11.17
N THR A 244 -38.56 -11.33 11.28
CA THR A 244 -39.14 -10.75 12.51
C THR A 244 -40.66 -10.56 12.42
N GLY A 245 -41.28 -10.96 11.30
CA GLY A 245 -42.72 -10.80 11.06
C GLY A 245 -43.16 -9.38 10.65
N ASN A 246 -42.27 -8.38 10.75
CA ASN A 246 -42.51 -6.99 10.38
C ASN A 246 -41.48 -6.52 9.34
N GLY A 247 -41.83 -6.55 8.05
CA GLY A 247 -41.01 -6.00 6.97
C GLY A 247 -39.88 -6.92 6.46
N VAL A 248 -39.04 -6.35 5.58
CA VAL A 248 -37.85 -7.02 5.02
C VAL A 248 -36.64 -6.59 5.84
N ASN A 249 -35.94 -7.55 6.45
CA ASN A 249 -34.71 -7.29 7.21
C ASN A 249 -33.48 -7.67 6.40
N VAL A 250 -32.34 -7.11 6.78
CA VAL A 250 -31.01 -7.48 6.28
C VAL A 250 -30.26 -8.20 7.39
N ILE A 251 -29.37 -9.12 7.01
CA ILE A 251 -28.57 -9.89 7.97
C ILE A 251 -27.45 -9.04 8.56
N SER A 252 -26.96 -8.08 7.78
CA SER A 252 -25.99 -7.09 8.21
C SER A 252 -26.22 -5.78 7.47
N ASN A 253 -25.92 -4.67 8.16
CA ASN A 253 -25.86 -3.33 7.60
C ASN A 253 -24.66 -2.64 8.25
N LEU A 254 -23.85 -1.97 7.45
CA LEU A 254 -22.72 -1.18 7.92
C LEU A 254 -22.74 0.18 7.22
N TYR A 255 -22.75 1.23 8.03
CA TYR A 255 -22.74 2.61 7.57
C TYR A 255 -21.61 3.39 8.25
N SER A 256 -20.92 4.24 7.49
CA SER A 256 -19.84 5.12 7.99
C SER A 256 -19.95 6.49 7.32
N ASP A 257 -19.89 7.55 8.13
CA ASP A 257 -19.68 8.93 7.70
C ASP A 257 -18.60 9.56 8.59
N ASN A 258 -17.34 9.20 8.33
CA ASN A 258 -16.21 9.56 9.17
C ASN A 258 -15.25 10.53 8.48
N ASP A 259 -14.93 11.62 9.17
CA ASP A 259 -13.92 12.59 8.74
C ASP A 259 -12.83 12.72 9.80
N LEU A 260 -11.58 12.56 9.38
CA LEU A 260 -10.42 12.66 10.25
C LEU A 260 -9.44 13.69 9.69
N SER A 261 -9.03 14.65 10.52
CA SER A 261 -8.00 15.63 10.20
C SER A 261 -6.98 15.65 11.33
N THR A 262 -5.74 15.27 11.05
CA THR A 262 -4.69 15.17 12.07
C THR A 262 -3.38 15.72 11.57
N THR A 263 -2.57 16.18 12.52
CA THR A 263 -1.17 16.57 12.32
C THR A 263 -0.28 15.66 13.15
N ARG A 264 0.83 15.19 12.56
CA ARG A 264 1.89 14.43 13.21
C ARG A 264 3.20 15.19 13.05
N ILE A 265 3.91 15.39 14.16
CA ILE A 265 5.22 16.06 14.18
C ILE A 265 6.24 15.02 14.61
N SER A 266 7.26 14.81 13.81
CA SER A 266 8.31 13.83 14.10
C SER A 266 9.69 14.44 13.94
N GLY A 267 10.65 13.90 14.68
CA GLY A 267 12.04 14.32 14.60
C GLY A 267 12.98 13.18 14.97
N TYR A 268 14.20 13.23 14.44
CA TYR A 268 15.23 12.27 14.78
C TYR A 268 16.60 12.91 14.83
N LEU A 269 17.48 12.29 15.62
CA LEU A 269 18.89 12.60 15.72
C LEU A 269 19.64 11.28 15.78
N GLN A 270 20.68 11.13 14.97
CA GLN A 270 21.51 9.93 14.92
C GLN A 270 22.96 10.34 14.73
N ASP A 271 23.87 9.74 15.50
CA ASP A 271 25.30 9.84 15.27
C ASP A 271 25.87 8.48 14.86
N VAL A 272 26.78 8.51 13.88
CA VAL A 272 27.54 7.36 13.41
C VAL A 272 29.01 7.62 13.73
N PHE A 273 29.49 7.01 14.79
CA PHE A 273 30.87 7.11 15.22
C PHE A 273 31.68 5.92 14.73
N LYS A 274 32.74 6.19 13.97
CA LYS A 274 33.67 5.17 13.48
C LYS A 274 35.02 5.32 14.17
N PHE A 275 35.51 4.26 14.77
CA PHE A 275 36.82 4.25 15.41
C PHE A 275 37.56 2.96 15.12
N ARG A 276 38.90 3.05 15.04
CA ARG A 276 39.78 1.91 14.77
C ARG A 276 40.58 1.59 16.01
N THR A 277 40.67 0.31 16.32
CA THR A 277 41.45 -0.25 17.43
C THR A 277 42.46 -1.27 16.88
N LYS A 278 43.32 -1.82 17.75
CA LYS A 278 44.26 -2.88 17.36
C LYS A 278 43.53 -4.14 16.85
N GLN A 279 42.32 -4.37 17.34
CA GLN A 279 41.50 -5.54 17.06
C GLN A 279 40.69 -5.41 15.76
N GLY A 280 40.36 -4.18 15.34
CA GLY A 280 39.58 -3.94 14.12
C GLY A 280 38.91 -2.56 14.06
N MET A 281 37.98 -2.41 13.12
CA MET A 281 37.16 -1.21 12.94
C MET A 281 35.81 -1.39 13.62
N PHE A 282 35.45 -0.45 14.50
CA PHE A 282 34.14 -0.37 15.12
C PHE A 282 33.31 0.75 14.49
N THR A 283 32.01 0.49 14.33
CA THR A 283 31.01 1.49 13.97
C THR A 283 29.91 1.47 15.02
N LEU A 284 29.83 2.52 15.84
CA LEU A 284 28.75 2.72 16.80
C LEU A 284 27.74 3.68 16.19
N ILE A 285 26.47 3.27 16.17
CA ILE A 285 25.35 4.09 15.71
C ILE A 285 24.42 4.27 16.90
N GLY A 286 24.32 5.49 17.41
CA GLY A 286 23.36 5.86 18.44
C GLY A 286 22.34 6.83 17.84
N GLY A 287 21.06 6.59 18.10
CA GLY A 287 20.02 7.49 17.61
C GLY A 287 18.75 7.47 18.43
N ILE A 288 18.01 8.55 18.33
CA ILE A 288 16.71 8.74 18.96
C ILE A 288 15.74 9.29 17.93
N ARG A 289 14.47 8.88 18.06
CA ARG A 289 13.36 9.43 17.30
C ARG A 289 12.23 9.77 18.25
N GLY A 290 11.62 10.92 18.03
CA GLY A 290 10.40 11.37 18.72
C GLY A 290 9.29 11.59 17.71
N SER A 291 8.04 11.34 18.10
CA SER A 291 6.86 11.69 17.32
C SER A 291 5.71 12.07 18.24
N TYR A 292 5.00 13.14 17.91
CA TYR A 292 3.76 13.54 18.55
C TYR A 292 2.62 13.48 17.54
N TRP A 293 1.51 12.86 17.90
CA TRP A 293 0.34 12.77 17.02
C TRP A 293 -0.87 13.46 17.66
N SER A 294 -1.44 14.44 16.97
CA SER A 294 -2.58 15.21 17.47
C SER A 294 -3.87 14.40 17.63
N TYR A 295 -3.99 13.23 17.00
CA TYR A 295 -5.14 12.35 17.13
C TYR A 295 -5.31 11.83 18.56
N ASN A 296 -4.30 11.11 19.07
CA ASN A 296 -4.32 10.52 20.41
C ASN A 296 -3.58 11.39 21.45
N LYS A 297 -2.94 12.49 21.02
CA LYS A 297 -2.15 13.42 21.86
C LYS A 297 -0.97 12.75 22.57
N GLU A 298 -0.47 11.65 22.02
CA GLU A 298 0.64 10.91 22.61
C GLU A 298 1.97 11.33 22.01
N PHE A 299 2.99 11.39 22.87
CA PHE A 299 4.38 11.52 22.46
C PHE A 299 5.07 10.16 22.57
N ILE A 300 5.61 9.71 21.44
CA ILE A 300 6.31 8.45 21.29
C ILE A 300 7.81 8.74 21.20
N PHE A 301 8.60 8.03 22.02
CA PHE A 301 10.05 8.11 22.03
C PHE A 301 10.68 6.75 21.70
N SER A 302 11.59 6.72 20.74
CA SER A 302 12.18 5.49 20.16
C SER A 302 13.71 5.59 20.10
N PRO A 303 14.43 5.14 21.15
CA PRO A 303 15.89 5.05 21.12
C PRO A 303 16.35 3.80 20.37
N ARG A 304 17.53 3.89 19.73
CA ARG A 304 18.18 2.78 19.05
C ARG A 304 19.70 2.89 19.15
N VAL A 305 20.36 1.77 19.38
CA VAL A 305 21.81 1.64 19.34
C VAL A 305 22.21 0.42 18.49
N SER A 306 23.24 0.56 17.66
CA SER A 306 23.82 -0.54 16.89
C SER A 306 25.34 -0.44 16.94
N LEU A 307 26.01 -1.55 17.26
CA LEU A 307 27.45 -1.72 17.18
C LEU A 307 27.78 -2.68 16.03
N GLY A 308 28.65 -2.25 15.13
CA GLY A 308 29.27 -3.08 14.10
C GLY A 308 30.76 -3.22 14.36
N PHE A 309 31.33 -4.40 14.13
CA PHE A 309 32.75 -4.69 14.28
C PHE A 309 33.26 -5.49 13.10
N ILE A 310 34.30 -4.96 12.44
CA ILE A 310 35.05 -5.62 11.37
C ILE A 310 36.44 -5.92 11.93
N PRO A 311 36.80 -7.18 12.17
CA PRO A 311 38.09 -7.53 12.74
C PRO A 311 39.23 -7.33 11.74
N ASN A 312 40.44 -7.05 12.24
CA ASN A 312 41.62 -6.92 11.37
C ASN A 312 42.09 -8.26 10.77
N PHE A 313 41.77 -9.39 11.41
CA PHE A 313 42.17 -10.72 10.91
C PHE A 313 41.38 -11.16 9.67
N ASP A 314 40.14 -10.65 9.50
CA ASP A 314 39.31 -10.94 8.35
C ASP A 314 38.38 -9.76 8.05
N GLN A 315 38.66 -9.04 6.96
CA GLN A 315 37.86 -7.88 6.55
C GLN A 315 36.56 -8.27 5.82
N ASN A 316 36.36 -9.54 5.51
CA ASN A 316 35.10 -10.06 4.96
C ASN A 316 34.10 -10.45 6.06
N LEU A 317 34.53 -10.47 7.32
CA LEU A 317 33.69 -10.78 8.47
C LEU A 317 33.18 -9.49 9.12
N THR A 318 31.87 -9.43 9.43
CA THR A 318 31.27 -8.32 10.18
C THR A 318 30.37 -8.86 11.27
N PHE A 319 30.67 -8.50 12.52
CA PHE A 319 29.79 -8.75 13.65
C PHE A 319 28.89 -7.55 13.89
N ARG A 320 27.61 -7.78 14.18
CA ARG A 320 26.66 -6.70 14.46
C ARG A 320 25.77 -7.07 15.64
N ALA A 321 25.71 -6.16 16.62
CA ALA A 321 24.74 -6.20 17.70
C ALA A 321 23.90 -4.92 17.64
N ALA A 322 22.59 -5.03 17.81
CA ALA A 322 21.70 -3.87 17.80
C ALA A 322 20.53 -4.08 18.75
N THR A 323 20.10 -3.00 19.40
CA THR A 323 18.93 -2.96 20.25
C THR A 323 18.20 -1.63 20.05
N GLY A 324 16.90 -1.60 20.27
CA GLY A 324 16.10 -0.39 20.15
C GLY A 324 14.62 -0.67 20.30
N ILE A 325 13.87 0.42 20.49
CA ILE A 325 12.42 0.39 20.60
C ILE A 325 11.85 1.03 19.35
N TYR A 326 10.81 0.42 18.78
CA TYR A 326 10.10 0.92 17.62
C TYR A 326 8.61 0.90 17.89
N TYR A 327 7.95 2.02 17.61
CA TYR A 327 6.50 2.14 17.67
C TYR A 327 5.97 2.44 16.27
N GLN A 328 4.93 1.71 15.87
CA GLN A 328 4.18 1.95 14.65
C GLN A 328 2.84 2.54 15.04
N SER A 329 2.61 3.82 14.69
CA SER A 329 1.28 4.40 14.81
C SER A 329 0.34 3.71 13.83
N PRO A 330 -0.90 3.37 14.25
CA PRO A 330 -1.86 2.73 13.37
C PRO A 330 -2.22 3.63 12.19
N PHE A 331 -2.47 3.02 11.03
CA PHE A 331 -3.07 3.70 9.90
C PHE A 331 -4.59 3.84 10.09
N TYR A 332 -5.24 4.74 9.35
CA TYR A 332 -6.68 5.00 9.52
C TYR A 332 -7.56 3.76 9.48
N LYS A 333 -7.28 2.82 8.56
CA LYS A 333 -8.04 1.56 8.47
C LYS A 333 -7.92 0.72 9.75
N GLU A 334 -6.80 0.81 10.46
CA GLU A 334 -6.53 0.10 11.72
C GLU A 334 -7.17 0.81 12.94
N LEU A 335 -7.60 2.07 12.79
CA LEU A 335 -8.36 2.80 13.82
C LEU A 335 -9.85 2.48 13.82
N ARG A 336 -10.36 1.87 12.74
CA ARG A 336 -11.80 1.63 12.58
C ARG A 336 -12.26 0.58 13.59
N THR A 337 -13.43 0.84 14.19
CA THR A 337 -14.14 -0.13 15.03
C THR A 337 -15.60 -0.17 14.58
N THR A 338 -16.18 -1.36 14.57
CA THR A 338 -17.61 -1.54 14.31
C THR A 338 -18.36 -1.43 15.63
N VAL A 339 -19.43 -0.64 15.64
CA VAL A 339 -20.33 -0.51 16.78
C VAL A 339 -21.67 -1.08 16.35
N GLN A 340 -22.22 -2.00 17.16
CA GLN A 340 -23.58 -2.50 16.96
C GLN A 340 -24.56 -1.52 17.61
N ASP A 341 -25.64 -1.22 16.90
CA ASP A 341 -26.76 -0.42 17.41
C ASP A 341 -27.59 -1.18 18.45
#